data_AF-A0A8J8GYR2-F1
#
_entry.id   AF-A0A8J8GYR2-F1
#
_cell.length_a   1.000
_cell.length_b   1.000
_cell.length_c   1.000
_cell.angle_alpha   90.00
_cell.angle_beta   90.00
_cell.angle_gamma   90.00
#
_symmetry.space_group_name_H-M   'P 1'
#
loop_
_entity.id
_entity.type
_entity.pdbx_description
1 polymer ?
#
loop_
_entity_poly.entity_id
_entity_poly.type
_entity_poly.pdbx_seq_one_letter_code
_entity_poly.pdbx_strand_id
1 'polypeptide(L)'
;MAGVLSAEIHHFTYGPITPILAYAVSVLGSLLGLTCTARARRLEPGARRGGWLMLAAWAIGGTGIWTMHFMAMLGFGVAGAALRFDIPITVASAVLAVAVVGIGLFIVGLGKPSAPRVLFGGLFTGLGVASMHYTGMAALRVDGTISHSRNLVIASVVIAVVAATVALWFTLVVSRPGTTFASALVMGVAVCGMHYTAMAGVRVNASQPSLHLHGATAGTMLLPILVLVVLVIILLFYALLSEPKEEDAAARAFLDRQAAERLAAQQAAPAAQPIGVRRTRLR
;
A
#
# COMPACT_ATOMS: atom_id res chain seq x y z
N MET A 1 -5.13 25.20 42.67
CA MET A 1 -4.48 24.04 42.04
C MET A 1 -5.56 23.25 41.30
N ALA A 2 -5.69 23.45 39.98
CA ALA A 2 -6.68 22.72 39.19
C ALA A 2 -6.20 21.27 39.04
N GLY A 3 -6.98 20.32 39.53
CA GLY A 3 -6.69 18.89 39.42
C GLY A 3 -6.60 18.49 37.95
N VAL A 4 -5.45 17.96 37.55
CA VAL A 4 -5.27 17.34 36.24
C VAL A 4 -6.06 16.03 36.23
N LEU A 5 -7.30 16.09 35.75
CA LEU A 5 -8.10 14.88 35.53
C LEU A 5 -7.55 14.19 34.28
N SER A 6 -6.94 13.02 34.47
CA SER A 6 -6.56 12.13 33.37
C SER A 6 -7.85 11.57 32.78
N ALA A 7 -8.15 11.87 31.52
CA ALA A 7 -9.35 11.32 30.87
C ALA A 7 -9.16 9.82 30.62
N GLU A 8 -10.21 9.02 30.89
CA GLU A 8 -10.18 7.59 30.64
C GLU A 8 -10.16 7.35 29.11
N ILE A 9 -9.16 6.59 28.66
CA ILE A 9 -8.93 6.29 27.25
C ILE A 9 -9.55 4.92 26.94
N HIS A 10 -10.51 4.90 26.03
CA HIS A 10 -11.02 3.65 25.48
C HIS A 10 -10.27 3.32 24.19
N HIS A 11 -9.35 2.36 24.27
CA HIS A 11 -8.65 1.84 23.09
C HIS A 11 -9.57 1.06 22.13
N PHE A 12 -10.75 0.65 22.61
CA PHE A 12 -11.72 -0.20 21.90
C PHE A 12 -13.16 0.32 22.10
N THR A 13 -13.41 1.58 21.76
CA THR A 13 -14.72 2.22 21.97
C THR A 13 -15.88 1.46 21.32
N TYR A 14 -15.62 0.79 20.19
CA TYR A 14 -16.57 -0.05 19.47
C TYR A 14 -16.32 -1.56 19.68
N GLY A 15 -15.63 -1.93 20.77
CA GLY A 15 -15.25 -3.31 21.06
C GLY A 15 -14.14 -3.84 20.14
N PRO A 16 -13.99 -5.17 20.02
CA PRO A 16 -12.89 -5.78 19.26
C PRO A 16 -13.05 -5.64 17.73
N ILE A 17 -14.14 -5.05 17.24
CA ILE A 17 -14.41 -4.96 15.80
C ILE A 17 -13.38 -4.08 15.09
N THR A 18 -13.03 -2.92 15.65
CA THR A 18 -12.08 -1.98 15.04
C THR A 18 -10.65 -2.55 14.91
N PRO A 19 -10.03 -3.18 15.94
CA PRO A 19 -8.71 -3.80 15.78
C PRO A 19 -8.74 -4.99 14.82
N ILE A 20 -9.83 -5.78 14.80
CA ILE A 20 -9.96 -6.92 13.89
C ILE A 20 -10.04 -6.43 12.44
N LEU A 21 -10.85 -5.41 12.16
CA LEU A 21 -10.96 -4.83 10.81
C LEU A 21 -9.65 -4.17 10.39
N ALA A 22 -9.00 -3.41 11.28
CA ALA A 22 -7.71 -2.82 11.02
C ALA A 22 -6.66 -3.89 10.67
N TYR A 23 -6.59 -4.97 11.46
CA TYR A 23 -5.72 -6.11 11.17
C TYR A 23 -6.05 -6.76 9.82
N ALA A 24 -7.32 -7.04 9.54
CA ALA A 24 -7.75 -7.64 8.28
C ALA A 24 -7.35 -6.79 7.06
N VAL A 25 -7.55 -5.47 7.14
CA VAL A 25 -7.12 -4.52 6.09
C VAL A 25 -5.60 -4.52 5.94
N SER A 26 -4.86 -4.61 7.06
CA SER A 26 -3.40 -4.71 7.03
C SER A 26 -2.89 -5.96 6.32
N VAL A 27 -3.52 -7.11 6.62
CA VAL A 27 -3.24 -8.39 5.98
C VAL A 27 -3.57 -8.33 4.50
N LEU A 28 -4.73 -7.78 4.11
CA LEU A 28 -5.13 -7.64 2.71
C LEU A 28 -4.14 -6.77 1.92
N GLY A 29 -3.78 -5.60 2.45
CA GLY A 29 -2.78 -4.72 1.82
C GLY A 29 -1.41 -5.38 1.68
N SER A 30 -0.98 -6.12 2.71
CA SER A 30 0.27 -6.89 2.71
C SER A 30 0.24 -8.03 1.68
N LEU A 31 -0.86 -8.77 1.58
CA LEU A 31 -1.04 -9.87 0.63
C LEU A 31 -1.00 -9.37 -0.82
N LEU A 32 -1.75 -8.31 -1.12
CA LEU A 32 -1.76 -7.69 -2.45
C LEU A 32 -0.38 -7.12 -2.79
N GLY A 33 0.27 -6.45 -1.84
CA GLY A 33 1.61 -5.93 -1.98
C GLY A 33 2.68 -6.99 -2.27
N LEU A 34 2.68 -8.08 -1.50
CA LEU A 34 3.58 -9.20 -1.73
C LEU A 34 3.32 -9.88 -3.07
N THR A 35 2.06 -9.96 -3.52
CA THR A 35 1.71 -10.49 -4.84
C THR A 35 2.24 -9.59 -5.95
N CYS A 36 2.03 -8.27 -5.84
CA CYS A 36 2.55 -7.28 -6.79
C CYS A 36 4.09 -7.29 -6.85
N THR A 37 4.77 -7.35 -5.71
CA THR A 37 6.25 -7.45 -5.69
C THR A 37 6.74 -8.77 -6.27
N ALA A 38 6.09 -9.89 -5.96
CA ALA A 38 6.42 -11.18 -6.56
C ALA A 38 6.29 -11.19 -8.08
N ARG A 39 5.31 -10.46 -8.63
CA ARG A 39 5.20 -10.25 -10.08
C ARG A 39 6.28 -9.32 -10.62
N ALA A 40 6.53 -8.19 -9.95
CA ALA A 40 7.59 -7.26 -10.35
C ALA A 40 8.95 -7.97 -10.51
N ARG A 41 9.26 -8.93 -9.63
CA ARG A 41 10.52 -9.71 -9.69
C ARG A 41 10.63 -10.65 -10.89
N ARG A 42 9.53 -11.02 -11.55
CA ARG A 42 9.53 -11.87 -12.76
C ARG A 42 9.74 -11.07 -14.04
N LEU A 43 9.73 -9.75 -13.96
CA LEU A 43 9.87 -8.85 -15.09
C LEU A 43 11.28 -8.28 -15.19
N GLU A 44 11.73 -8.08 -16.41
CA GLU A 44 12.94 -7.33 -16.71
C GLU A 44 12.82 -5.88 -16.19
N PRO A 45 13.94 -5.22 -15.84
CA PRO A 45 13.96 -3.81 -15.47
C PRO A 45 13.30 -2.94 -16.55
N GLY A 46 12.31 -2.14 -16.14
CA GLY A 46 11.57 -1.26 -17.06
C GLY A 46 10.25 -0.76 -16.48
N ALA A 47 9.46 -0.08 -17.31
CA ALA A 47 8.22 0.57 -16.91
C ALA A 47 7.19 -0.39 -16.29
N ARG A 48 7.06 -1.62 -16.83
CA ARG A 48 6.14 -2.64 -16.28
C ARG A 48 6.52 -3.08 -14.87
N ARG A 49 7.81 -3.32 -14.62
CA ARG A 49 8.31 -3.64 -13.28
C ARG A 49 8.08 -2.49 -12.31
N GLY A 50 8.36 -1.25 -12.74
CA GLY A 50 8.08 -0.05 -11.95
C GLY A 50 6.59 0.12 -11.61
N GLY A 51 5.70 -0.16 -12.56
CA GLY A 51 4.24 -0.13 -12.34
C GLY A 51 3.79 -1.10 -11.25
N TRP A 52 4.29 -2.35 -11.25
CA TRP A 52 3.99 -3.33 -10.21
C TRP A 52 4.54 -2.93 -8.83
N LEU A 53 5.73 -2.33 -8.77
CA LEU A 53 6.28 -1.80 -7.52
C LEU A 53 5.44 -0.62 -6.99
N MET A 54 4.91 0.22 -7.88
CA MET A 54 4.00 1.31 -7.50
C MET A 54 2.67 0.78 -6.96
N LEU A 55 2.09 -0.24 -7.61
CA LEU A 55 0.90 -0.92 -7.10
C LEU A 55 1.16 -1.57 -5.74
N ALA A 56 2.34 -2.17 -5.54
CA ALA A 56 2.73 -2.70 -4.25
C ALA A 56 2.89 -1.62 -3.18
N ALA A 57 3.39 -0.43 -3.54
CA ALA A 57 3.52 0.70 -2.62
C ALA A 57 2.14 1.20 -2.13
N TRP A 58 1.16 1.28 -3.03
CA TRP A 58 -0.22 1.60 -2.67
C TRP A 58 -0.86 0.51 -1.81
N ALA A 59 -0.66 -0.76 -2.16
CA ALA A 59 -1.21 -1.89 -1.40
C ALA A 59 -0.63 -1.96 0.02
N ILE A 60 0.69 -1.86 0.19
CA ILE A 60 1.34 -1.95 1.50
C ILE A 60 1.19 -0.64 2.25
N GLY A 61 1.65 0.48 1.68
CA GLY A 61 1.68 1.78 2.35
C GLY A 61 0.29 2.38 2.55
N GLY A 62 -0.50 2.44 1.49
CA GLY A 62 -1.85 3.02 1.52
C GLY A 62 -2.83 2.12 2.28
N THR A 63 -3.08 0.92 1.77
CA THR A 63 -4.07 0.00 2.39
C THR A 63 -3.50 -0.66 3.66
N GLY A 64 -2.33 -1.28 3.58
CA GLY A 64 -1.81 -2.13 4.65
C GLY A 64 -1.40 -1.36 5.92
N ILE A 65 -0.86 -0.16 5.77
CA ILE A 65 -0.28 0.62 6.88
C ILE A 65 -1.17 1.82 7.21
N TRP A 66 -1.43 2.72 6.26
CA TRP A 66 -2.18 3.95 6.55
C TRP A 66 -3.65 3.68 6.87
N THR A 67 -4.36 2.88 6.07
CA THR A 67 -5.76 2.55 6.38
C THR A 67 -5.88 1.76 7.68
N MET A 68 -4.99 0.80 7.94
CA MET A 68 -4.95 0.11 9.23
C MET A 68 -4.82 1.12 10.38
N HIS A 69 -3.84 2.01 10.31
CA HIS A 69 -3.61 3.04 11.33
C HIS A 69 -4.86 3.90 11.55
N PHE A 70 -5.47 4.42 10.48
CA PHE A 70 -6.64 5.28 10.60
C PHE A 70 -7.85 4.51 11.15
N MET A 71 -8.10 3.29 10.66
CA MET A 71 -9.18 2.45 11.14
C MET A 71 -9.04 2.09 12.62
N ALA A 72 -7.81 1.84 13.08
CA ALA A 72 -7.53 1.65 14.49
C ALA A 72 -7.76 2.93 15.32
N MET A 73 -7.37 4.10 14.80
CA MET A 73 -7.65 5.40 15.44
C MET A 73 -9.15 5.71 15.53
N LEU A 74 -9.99 5.27 14.58
CA LEU A 74 -11.45 5.41 14.70
C LEU A 74 -12.00 4.63 15.90
N GLY A 75 -11.33 3.58 16.34
CA GLY A 75 -11.67 2.84 17.56
C GLY A 75 -11.22 3.52 18.85
N PHE A 76 -10.29 4.48 18.75
CA PHE A 76 -9.80 5.25 19.88
C PHE A 76 -10.83 6.32 20.27
N GLY A 77 -11.26 6.29 21.52
CA GLY A 77 -12.19 7.27 22.09
C GLY A 77 -11.61 7.87 23.36
N VAL A 78 -11.84 9.15 23.55
CA VAL A 78 -11.56 9.84 24.82
C VAL A 78 -12.90 10.12 25.48
N ALA A 79 -13.11 9.59 26.68
CA ALA A 79 -14.36 9.78 27.41
C ALA A 79 -14.65 11.29 27.59
N GLY A 80 -15.82 11.73 27.10
CA GLY A 80 -16.27 13.12 27.25
C GLY A 80 -15.69 14.14 26.25
N ALA A 81 -14.90 13.73 25.26
CA ALA A 81 -14.33 14.65 24.26
C ALA A 81 -14.69 14.26 22.81
N ALA A 82 -15.02 15.25 21.99
CA ALA A 82 -15.26 15.04 20.57
C ALA A 82 -13.92 14.92 19.82
N LEU A 83 -13.70 13.79 19.12
CA LEU A 83 -12.54 13.61 18.26
C LEU A 83 -12.82 14.20 16.87
N ARG A 84 -11.96 15.13 16.45
CA ARG A 84 -11.93 15.67 15.09
C ARG A 84 -10.62 15.32 14.40
N PHE A 85 -10.65 15.32 13.07
CA PHE A 85 -9.50 15.04 12.22
C PHE A 85 -9.21 16.23 11.30
N ASP A 86 -7.94 16.62 11.27
CA ASP A 86 -7.38 17.56 10.31
C ASP A 86 -7.18 16.86 8.95
N ILE A 87 -7.97 17.23 7.95
CA ILE A 87 -7.98 16.56 6.64
C ILE A 87 -6.63 16.70 5.92
N PRO A 88 -6.04 17.91 5.77
CA PRO A 88 -4.72 18.05 5.17
C PRO A 88 -3.64 17.17 5.79
N ILE A 89 -3.55 17.13 7.13
CA ILE A 89 -2.54 16.31 7.81
C ILE A 89 -2.82 14.81 7.63
N THR A 90 -4.10 14.42 7.61
CA THR A 90 -4.52 13.03 7.33
C THR A 90 -4.13 12.59 5.92
N VAL A 91 -4.29 13.46 4.92
CA VAL A 91 -3.85 13.19 3.55
C VAL A 91 -2.33 13.16 3.45
N ALA A 92 -1.64 14.08 4.14
CA ALA A 92 -0.18 14.12 4.17
C ALA A 92 0.42 12.83 4.76
N SER A 93 -0.18 12.27 5.82
CA SER A 93 0.25 10.98 6.36
C SER A 93 0.02 9.83 5.36
N ALA A 94 -1.09 9.83 4.62
CA ALA A 94 -1.35 8.84 3.57
C ALA A 94 -0.27 8.87 2.47
N VAL A 95 0.02 10.07 1.97
CA VAL A 95 1.06 10.29 0.95
C VAL A 95 2.42 9.84 1.47
N LEU A 96 2.76 10.19 2.71
CA LEU A 96 4.01 9.79 3.33
C LEU A 96 4.12 8.26 3.42
N ALA A 97 3.04 7.55 3.78
CA ALA A 97 3.01 6.09 3.83
C ALA A 97 3.37 5.46 2.48
N VAL A 98 2.69 5.89 1.42
CA VAL A 98 2.88 5.36 0.07
C VAL A 98 4.28 5.70 -0.45
N ALA A 99 4.76 6.92 -0.21
CA ALA A 99 6.07 7.37 -0.65
C ALA A 99 7.21 6.59 0.00
N VAL A 100 7.21 6.46 1.34
CA VAL A 100 8.34 5.82 2.06
C VAL A 100 8.38 4.30 1.86
N VAL A 101 7.22 3.66 1.69
CA VAL A 101 7.13 2.26 1.30
C VAL A 101 7.57 2.09 -0.16
N GLY A 102 7.11 2.96 -1.05
CA GLY A 102 7.51 2.96 -2.46
C GLY A 102 9.03 3.05 -2.59
N ILE A 103 9.67 4.04 -1.97
CA ILE A 103 11.13 4.19 -1.99
C ILE A 103 11.83 2.91 -1.51
N GLY A 104 11.40 2.31 -0.39
CA GLY A 104 11.96 1.04 0.10
C GLY A 104 11.82 -0.11 -0.91
N LEU A 105 10.64 -0.23 -1.53
CA LEU A 105 10.38 -1.21 -2.57
C LEU A 105 11.21 -0.98 -3.83
N PHE A 106 11.46 0.27 -4.22
CA PHE A 106 12.31 0.58 -5.37
C PHE A 106 13.79 0.33 -5.08
N ILE A 107 14.27 0.63 -3.86
CA ILE A 107 15.63 0.32 -3.40
C ILE A 107 15.91 -1.18 -3.52
N VAL A 108 14.98 -2.00 -3.04
CA VAL A 108 15.14 -3.46 -2.97
C VAL A 108 14.73 -4.15 -4.29
N GLY A 109 13.74 -3.59 -4.97
CA GLY A 109 13.02 -4.21 -6.08
C GLY A 109 13.53 -3.88 -7.47
N LEU A 110 14.47 -2.94 -7.67
CA LEU A 110 15.03 -2.63 -9.00
C LEU A 110 16.38 -3.31 -9.31
N GLY A 111 17.08 -3.85 -8.31
CA GLY A 111 18.40 -4.45 -8.52
C GLY A 111 18.50 -5.90 -8.02
N LYS A 112 19.73 -6.42 -7.99
CA LYS A 112 20.01 -7.74 -7.41
C LYS A 112 19.67 -7.77 -5.90
N PRO A 113 19.13 -8.89 -5.38
CA PRO A 113 18.94 -9.09 -3.95
C PRO A 113 20.23 -8.83 -3.17
N SER A 114 20.16 -8.00 -2.13
CA SER A 114 21.34 -7.55 -1.38
C SER A 114 20.95 -7.24 0.05
N ALA A 115 21.60 -7.88 1.02
CA ALA A 115 21.34 -7.66 2.44
C ALA A 115 21.53 -6.19 2.86
N PRO A 116 22.61 -5.48 2.45
CA PRO A 116 22.72 -4.04 2.68
C PRO A 116 21.53 -3.22 2.19
N ARG A 117 20.99 -3.51 0.99
CA ARG A 117 19.82 -2.79 0.46
C ARG A 117 18.57 -3.00 1.31
N VAL A 118 18.38 -4.22 1.83
CA VAL A 118 17.26 -4.54 2.73
C VAL A 118 17.42 -3.81 4.07
N LEU A 119 18.64 -3.75 4.62
CA LEU A 119 18.90 -3.03 5.87
C LEU A 119 18.70 -1.53 5.73
N PHE A 120 19.29 -0.89 4.71
CA PHE A 120 19.11 0.55 4.46
C PHE A 120 17.67 0.89 4.08
N GLY A 121 17.05 0.09 3.21
CA GLY A 121 15.64 0.24 2.84
C GLY A 121 14.73 0.06 4.05
N GLY A 122 15.00 -0.93 4.90
CA GLY A 122 14.22 -1.22 6.11
C GLY A 122 14.33 -0.12 7.16
N LEU A 123 15.53 0.42 7.37
CA LEU A 123 15.75 1.58 8.22
C LEU A 123 14.97 2.80 7.70
N PHE A 124 15.13 3.14 6.43
CA PHE A 124 14.46 4.29 5.81
C PHE A 124 12.93 4.14 5.85
N THR A 125 12.40 3.02 5.37
CA THR A 125 10.96 2.76 5.34
C THR A 125 10.39 2.67 6.75
N GLY A 126 11.10 2.06 7.71
CA GLY A 126 10.65 1.99 9.10
C GLY A 126 10.56 3.35 9.77
N LEU A 127 11.57 4.21 9.61
CA LEU A 127 11.52 5.60 10.08
C LEU A 127 10.42 6.41 9.38
N GLY A 128 10.20 6.17 8.09
CA GLY A 128 9.11 6.77 7.32
C GLY A 128 7.72 6.34 7.82
N VAL A 129 7.54 5.05 8.11
CA VAL A 129 6.29 4.48 8.64
C VAL A 129 6.02 4.98 10.07
N ALA A 130 7.04 5.07 10.91
CA ALA A 130 6.91 5.69 12.22
C ALA A 130 6.55 7.18 12.11
N SER A 131 7.22 7.92 11.22
CA SER A 131 6.89 9.32 10.92
C SER A 131 5.43 9.47 10.48
N MET A 132 4.97 8.61 9.57
CA MET A 132 3.58 8.58 9.13
C MET A 132 2.60 8.37 10.28
N HIS A 133 2.89 7.41 11.17
CA HIS A 133 2.05 7.15 12.33
C HIS A 133 1.91 8.39 13.22
N TYR A 134 3.01 9.07 13.54
CA TYR A 134 2.97 10.28 14.36
C TYR A 134 2.39 11.49 13.64
N THR A 135 2.55 11.59 12.31
CA THR A 135 1.82 12.58 11.50
C THR A 135 0.31 12.31 11.53
N GLY A 136 -0.11 11.04 11.44
CA GLY A 136 -1.52 10.65 11.59
C GLY A 136 -2.07 10.98 12.98
N MET A 137 -1.30 10.73 14.04
CA MET A 137 -1.65 11.14 15.41
C MET A 137 -1.74 12.67 15.56
N ALA A 138 -0.87 13.42 14.88
CA ALA A 138 -0.92 14.89 14.88
C ALA A 138 -2.15 15.46 14.16
N ALA A 139 -2.83 14.65 13.33
CA ALA A 139 -4.10 15.03 12.73
C ALA A 139 -5.28 15.00 13.72
N LEU A 140 -5.13 14.31 14.87
CA LEU A 140 -6.14 14.26 15.90
C LEU A 140 -6.28 15.63 16.57
N ARG A 141 -7.52 16.11 16.61
CA ARG A 141 -7.93 17.32 17.33
C ARG A 141 -8.86 16.89 18.46
N VAL A 142 -8.44 17.17 19.69
CA VAL A 142 -9.17 16.91 20.94
C VAL A 142 -9.18 18.17 21.79
N ASP A 143 -10.20 18.32 22.64
CA ASP A 143 -10.29 19.38 23.66
C ASP A 143 -9.29 19.14 24.81
N GLY A 144 -8.00 19.21 24.50
CA GLY A 144 -6.94 18.90 25.45
C GLY A 144 -5.56 18.81 24.81
N THR A 145 -4.58 18.36 25.60
CA THR A 145 -3.23 18.10 25.11
C THR A 145 -2.97 16.60 25.03
N ILE A 146 -2.44 16.15 23.89
CA ILE A 146 -1.95 14.79 23.69
C ILE A 146 -0.47 14.77 24.03
N SER A 147 -0.07 13.87 24.93
CA SER A 147 1.33 13.63 25.27
C SER A 147 1.70 12.16 25.04
N HIS A 148 2.97 11.90 24.76
CA HIS A 148 3.47 10.57 24.44
C HIS A 148 4.59 10.15 25.39
N SER A 149 4.54 8.89 25.85
CA SER A 149 5.64 8.28 26.58
C SER A 149 6.86 8.11 25.68
N ARG A 150 7.98 8.76 26.03
CA ARG A 150 9.24 8.68 25.26
C ARG A 150 9.71 7.24 25.04
N ASN A 151 9.58 6.38 26.04
CA ASN A 151 10.03 4.99 25.96
C ASN A 151 9.20 4.19 24.95
N LEU A 152 7.87 4.36 24.94
CA LEU A 152 6.99 3.66 24.00
C LEU A 152 7.08 4.23 22.59
N VAL A 153 7.43 5.51 22.45
CA VAL A 153 7.76 6.09 21.15
C VAL A 153 9.02 5.45 20.56
N ILE A 154 10.08 5.33 21.36
CA ILE A 154 11.32 4.67 20.92
C ILE A 154 11.04 3.21 20.57
N ALA A 155 10.29 2.49 21.43
CA ALA A 155 9.95 1.10 21.19
C ALA A 155 9.15 0.90 19.89
N SER A 156 8.14 1.74 19.61
CA SER A 156 7.37 1.63 18.38
C SER A 156 8.20 1.96 17.14
N VAL A 157 9.13 2.92 17.22
CA VAL A 157 10.09 3.20 16.13
C VAL A 157 10.99 2.00 15.86
N VAL A 158 11.51 1.35 16.89
CA VAL A 158 12.32 0.12 16.74
C VAL A 158 11.50 -1.00 16.09
N ILE A 159 10.26 -1.22 16.54
CA ILE A 159 9.35 -2.19 15.93
C ILE A 159 9.10 -1.84 14.46
N ALA A 160 8.89 -0.56 14.12
CA ALA A 160 8.69 -0.11 12.75
C ALA A 160 9.87 -0.46 11.84
N VAL A 161 11.10 -0.22 12.30
CA VAL A 161 12.33 -0.53 11.56
C VAL A 161 12.50 -2.03 11.36
N VAL A 162 12.30 -2.83 12.40
CA VAL A 162 12.38 -4.30 12.30
C VAL A 162 11.30 -4.83 11.36
N ALA A 163 10.05 -4.39 11.53
CA ALA A 163 8.92 -4.80 10.70
C ALA A 163 9.13 -4.43 9.23
N ALA A 164 9.59 -3.20 8.94
CA ALA A 164 9.87 -2.76 7.58
C ALA A 164 11.01 -3.57 6.94
N THR A 165 12.07 -3.87 7.71
CA THR A 165 13.19 -4.70 7.24
C THR A 165 12.72 -6.11 6.89
N VAL A 166 11.93 -6.74 7.76
CA VAL A 166 11.37 -8.08 7.53
C VAL A 166 10.39 -8.08 6.34
N ALA A 167 9.54 -7.05 6.23
CA ALA A 167 8.61 -6.90 5.12
C ALA A 167 9.36 -6.80 3.78
N LEU A 168 10.37 -5.93 3.68
CA LEU A 168 11.20 -5.82 2.49
C LEU A 168 11.96 -7.12 2.18
N TRP A 169 12.44 -7.83 3.20
CA TRP A 169 13.00 -9.16 3.02
C TRP A 169 11.99 -10.15 2.42
N PHE A 170 10.74 -10.17 2.90
CA PHE A 170 9.68 -11.00 2.34
C PHE A 170 9.42 -10.68 0.85
N THR A 171 9.50 -9.41 0.45
CA THR A 171 9.38 -9.03 -0.96
C THR A 171 10.48 -9.60 -1.86
N LEU A 172 11.55 -10.18 -1.32
CA LEU A 172 12.61 -10.84 -2.08
C LEU A 172 12.45 -12.36 -2.11
N VAL A 173 12.11 -12.97 -0.98
CA VAL A 173 12.15 -14.43 -0.81
C VAL A 173 10.80 -15.11 -1.02
N VAL A 174 9.70 -14.40 -0.83
CA VAL A 174 8.35 -14.98 -0.85
C VAL A 174 7.77 -14.96 -2.26
N SER A 175 7.35 -16.12 -2.76
CA SER A 175 6.81 -16.29 -4.11
C SER A 175 5.66 -17.28 -4.22
N ARG A 176 5.51 -18.21 -3.26
CA ARG A 176 4.45 -19.22 -3.27
C ARG A 176 3.20 -18.72 -2.55
N PRO A 177 1.98 -18.99 -3.05
CA PRO A 177 0.74 -18.47 -2.48
C PRO A 177 0.59 -18.70 -0.97
N GLY A 178 0.87 -19.92 -0.48
CA GLY A 178 0.79 -20.23 0.95
C GLY A 178 1.78 -19.41 1.80
N THR A 179 3.03 -19.29 1.35
CA THR A 179 4.04 -18.45 2.05
C THR A 179 3.72 -16.96 1.96
N THR A 180 3.11 -16.49 0.86
CA THR A 180 2.64 -15.11 0.70
C THR A 180 1.55 -14.80 1.70
N PHE A 181 0.57 -15.70 1.85
CA PHE A 181 -0.50 -15.55 2.83
C PHE A 181 0.02 -15.53 4.27
N ALA A 182 0.88 -16.50 4.63
CA ALA A 182 1.49 -16.54 5.96
C ALA A 182 2.33 -15.27 6.26
N SER A 183 3.10 -14.79 5.28
CA SER A 183 3.88 -13.57 5.41
C SER A 183 3.00 -12.33 5.59
N ALA A 184 1.85 -12.27 4.90
CA ALA A 184 0.89 -11.19 5.05
C ALA A 184 0.26 -11.17 6.46
N LEU A 185 -0.03 -12.33 7.06
CA LEU A 185 -0.49 -12.43 8.44
C LEU A 185 0.54 -11.87 9.43
N VAL A 186 1.81 -12.26 9.26
CA VAL A 186 2.93 -11.77 10.08
C VAL A 186 3.13 -10.27 9.92
N MET A 187 3.09 -9.77 8.69
CA MET A 187 3.17 -8.34 8.42
C MET A 187 2.03 -7.58 9.11
N GLY A 188 0.78 -8.07 9.01
CA GLY A 188 -0.35 -7.46 9.72
C GLY A 188 -0.12 -7.36 11.24
N VAL A 189 0.43 -8.42 11.86
CA VAL A 189 0.75 -8.42 13.29
C VAL A 189 1.82 -7.37 13.58
N ALA A 190 2.84 -7.27 12.74
CA ALA A 190 3.93 -6.31 12.93
C ALA A 190 3.45 -4.85 12.83
N VAL A 191 2.60 -4.54 11.83
CA VAL A 191 2.07 -3.18 11.66
C VAL A 191 1.12 -2.84 12.83
N CYS A 192 0.20 -3.74 13.19
CA CYS A 192 -0.67 -3.54 14.36
C CYS A 192 0.13 -3.42 15.66
N GLY A 193 1.17 -4.25 15.84
CA GLY A 193 2.04 -4.23 17.01
C GLY A 193 2.76 -2.90 17.17
N MET A 194 3.30 -2.34 16.08
CA MET A 194 3.88 -0.98 16.09
C MET A 194 2.85 0.05 16.53
N HIS A 195 1.67 0.04 15.89
CA HIS A 195 0.61 1.01 16.17
C HIS A 195 0.14 0.96 17.62
N TYR A 196 -0.22 -0.22 18.13
CA TYR A 196 -0.72 -0.35 19.49
C TYR A 196 0.36 -0.11 20.54
N THR A 197 1.64 -0.38 20.25
CA THR A 197 2.75 0.02 21.13
C THR A 197 2.84 1.54 21.24
N ALA A 198 2.70 2.27 20.13
CA ALA A 198 2.69 3.73 20.14
C ALA A 198 1.45 4.28 20.87
N MET A 199 0.28 3.68 20.65
CA MET A 199 -0.98 4.07 21.30
C MET A 199 -0.97 3.81 22.81
N ALA A 200 -0.32 2.75 23.28
CA ALA A 200 -0.15 2.50 24.72
C ALA A 200 0.63 3.62 25.44
N GLY A 201 1.38 4.42 24.68
CA GLY A 201 2.11 5.58 25.19
C GLY A 201 1.33 6.88 25.18
N VAL A 202 0.11 6.91 24.65
CA VAL A 202 -0.70 8.12 24.51
C VAL A 202 -1.38 8.46 25.83
N ARG A 203 -1.31 9.73 26.23
CA ARG A 203 -2.06 10.30 27.37
C ARG A 203 -2.75 11.58 26.92
N VAL A 204 -4.04 11.70 27.25
CA VAL A 204 -4.84 12.88 26.93
C VAL A 204 -5.18 13.61 28.22
N ASN A 205 -4.70 14.85 28.34
CA ASN A 205 -5.11 15.74 29.42
C ASN A 205 -6.25 16.61 28.89
N ALA A 206 -7.48 16.29 29.30
CA ALA A 206 -8.66 17.02 28.87
C ALA A 206 -8.69 18.42 29.52
N SER A 207 -9.00 19.43 28.71
CA SER A 207 -9.31 20.79 29.17
C SER A 207 -10.82 21.02 29.12
N GLN A 208 -11.28 22.17 29.62
CA GLN A 208 -12.70 22.56 29.50
C GLN A 208 -13.16 22.47 28.03
N PRO A 209 -14.34 21.90 27.75
CA PRO A 209 -14.83 21.72 26.38
C PRO A 209 -14.82 23.05 25.62
N SER A 210 -14.10 23.11 24.51
CA SER A 210 -14.10 24.31 23.66
C SER A 210 -15.23 24.18 22.64
N LEU A 211 -16.04 25.23 22.46
CA LEU A 211 -17.19 25.23 21.55
C LEU A 211 -16.82 25.15 20.05
N HIS A 212 -15.52 25.08 19.70
CA HIS A 212 -15.02 25.28 18.34
C HIS A 212 -13.88 24.34 17.92
N LEU A 213 -14.03 23.02 18.11
CA LEU A 213 -13.16 22.05 17.43
C LEU A 213 -13.49 22.00 15.92
N HIS A 214 -12.59 22.55 15.12
CA HIS A 214 -12.65 22.48 13.66
C HIS A 214 -12.08 21.14 13.17
N GLY A 215 -12.67 20.58 12.12
CA GLY A 215 -12.22 19.34 11.49
C GLY A 215 -13.35 18.33 11.26
N ALA A 216 -13.00 17.24 10.56
CA ALA A 216 -13.94 16.19 10.21
C ALA A 216 -14.21 15.28 11.42
N THR A 217 -15.44 14.79 11.56
CA THR A 217 -15.73 13.73 12.56
C THR A 217 -15.27 12.37 12.05
N ALA A 218 -15.03 11.44 12.96
CA ALA A 218 -14.82 10.02 12.65
C ALA A 218 -15.86 9.48 11.66
N GLY A 219 -17.15 9.78 11.88
CA GLY A 219 -18.24 9.36 11.00
C GLY A 219 -18.14 9.93 9.58
N THR A 220 -17.78 11.21 9.43
CA THR A 220 -17.62 11.84 8.11
C THR A 220 -16.39 11.35 7.34
N MET A 221 -15.35 10.86 8.03
CA MET A 221 -14.13 10.32 7.41
C MET A 221 -14.24 8.84 7.08
N LEU A 222 -15.07 8.08 7.80
CA LEU A 222 -15.20 6.64 7.62
C LEU A 222 -15.65 6.26 6.19
N LEU A 223 -16.72 6.88 5.69
CA LEU A 223 -17.28 6.52 4.38
C LEU A 223 -16.29 6.81 3.22
N PRO A 224 -15.69 8.01 3.08
CA PRO A 224 -14.69 8.28 2.04
C PRO A 224 -13.49 7.32 2.08
N ILE A 225 -13.01 6.97 3.27
CA ILE A 225 -11.86 6.07 3.43
C ILE A 225 -12.23 4.65 3.06
N LEU A 226 -13.41 4.16 3.48
CA LEU A 226 -13.90 2.85 3.05
C LEU A 226 -14.05 2.77 1.53
N VAL A 227 -14.65 3.80 0.90
CA VAL A 227 -14.78 3.87 -0.56
C VAL A 227 -13.41 3.85 -1.22
N LEU A 228 -12.47 4.67 -0.76
CA LEU A 228 -11.10 4.70 -1.30
C LEU A 228 -10.43 3.33 -1.22
N VAL A 229 -10.54 2.65 -0.07
CA VAL A 229 -9.92 1.34 0.16
C VAL A 229 -10.55 0.27 -0.73
N VAL A 230 -11.88 0.25 -0.83
CA VAL A 230 -12.59 -0.69 -1.71
C VAL A 230 -12.21 -0.44 -3.17
N LEU A 231 -12.14 0.82 -3.62
CA LEU A 231 -11.70 1.15 -4.97
C LEU A 231 -10.25 0.74 -5.23
N VAL A 232 -9.34 0.97 -4.30
CA VAL A 232 -7.94 0.53 -4.41
C VAL A 232 -7.85 -0.99 -4.48
N ILE A 233 -8.61 -1.72 -3.64
CA ILE A 233 -8.67 -3.18 -3.68
C ILE A 233 -9.21 -3.66 -5.03
N ILE A 234 -10.31 -3.09 -5.52
CA ILE A 234 -10.89 -3.44 -6.83
C ILE A 234 -9.88 -3.18 -7.95
N LEU A 235 -9.20 -2.04 -7.94
CA LEU A 235 -8.19 -1.70 -8.95
C LEU A 235 -7.00 -2.67 -8.90
N LEU A 236 -6.56 -3.06 -7.70
CA LEU A 236 -5.50 -4.05 -7.51
C LEU A 236 -5.96 -5.42 -8.02
N PHE A 237 -7.18 -5.86 -7.70
CA PHE A 237 -7.73 -7.12 -8.21
C PHE A 237 -7.90 -7.10 -9.72
N TYR A 238 -8.40 -6.00 -10.29
CA TYR A 238 -8.51 -5.82 -11.74
C TYR A 238 -7.12 -5.90 -12.39
N ALA A 239 -6.13 -5.16 -11.88
CA ALA A 239 -4.75 -5.26 -12.36
C ALA A 239 -4.19 -6.68 -12.24
N LEU A 240 -4.56 -7.42 -11.19
CA LEU A 240 -4.18 -8.82 -10.98
C LEU A 240 -4.83 -9.78 -11.99
N LEU A 241 -6.03 -9.49 -12.48
CA LEU A 241 -6.85 -10.35 -13.37
C LEU A 241 -6.71 -9.98 -14.85
N SER A 242 -6.47 -8.72 -15.18
CA SER A 242 -6.38 -8.20 -16.55
C SER A 242 -5.04 -8.46 -17.22
N GLU A 243 -4.11 -9.17 -16.55
CA GLU A 243 -2.88 -9.58 -17.21
C GLU A 243 -3.19 -10.69 -18.23
N PRO A 244 -2.76 -10.56 -19.50
CA PRO A 244 -2.98 -11.58 -20.51
C PRO A 244 -2.46 -12.90 -19.97
N LYS A 245 -3.30 -13.94 -19.98
CA LYS A 245 -2.86 -15.27 -19.57
C LYS A 245 -1.72 -15.70 -20.49
N GLU A 246 -0.87 -16.62 -20.06
CA GLU A 246 0.21 -17.15 -20.92
C GLU A 246 -0.34 -17.63 -22.28
N GLU A 247 -1.58 -18.12 -22.30
CA GLU A 247 -2.36 -18.44 -23.51
C GLU A 247 -2.60 -17.23 -24.43
N ASP A 248 -2.97 -16.06 -23.89
CA ASP A 248 -3.20 -14.83 -24.67
C ASP A 248 -1.90 -14.26 -25.22
N ALA A 249 -0.81 -14.35 -24.45
CA ALA A 249 0.51 -13.95 -24.89
C ALA A 249 1.05 -14.87 -25.98
N ALA A 250 0.86 -16.19 -25.84
CA ALA A 250 1.20 -17.19 -26.84
C ALA A 250 0.35 -17.03 -28.11
N ALA A 251 -0.94 -16.74 -27.98
CA ALA A 251 -1.83 -16.47 -29.11
C ALA A 251 -1.39 -15.22 -29.87
N ARG A 252 -1.03 -14.14 -29.18
CA ARG A 252 -0.49 -12.92 -29.82
C ARG A 252 0.82 -13.19 -30.55
N ALA A 253 1.76 -13.89 -29.90
CA ALA A 253 3.03 -14.26 -30.54
C ALA A 253 2.83 -15.15 -31.78
N PHE A 254 1.83 -16.04 -31.75
CA PHE A 254 1.45 -16.86 -32.91
C PHE A 254 0.87 -16.01 -34.05
N LEU A 255 -0.04 -15.09 -33.73
CA LEU A 255 -0.64 -14.18 -34.71
C LEU A 255 0.41 -13.24 -35.33
N ASP A 256 1.35 -12.73 -34.54
CA ASP A 256 2.44 -11.88 -35.03
C ASP A 256 3.38 -12.65 -35.97
N ARG A 257 3.69 -13.92 -35.65
CA ARG A 257 4.45 -14.79 -36.56
C ARG A 257 3.70 -15.04 -37.87
N GLN A 258 2.41 -15.38 -37.81
CA GLN A 258 1.61 -15.55 -39.03
C GLN A 258 1.53 -14.25 -39.85
N ALA A 259 1.40 -13.10 -39.20
CA ALA A 259 1.37 -11.81 -39.89
C ALA A 259 2.70 -11.53 -40.59
N ALA A 260 3.83 -11.79 -39.94
CA ALA A 260 5.16 -11.65 -40.53
C ALA A 260 5.37 -12.62 -41.71
N GLU A 261 4.95 -13.87 -41.58
CA GLU A 261 5.02 -14.87 -42.66
C GLU A 261 4.15 -14.47 -43.87
N ARG A 262 2.93 -13.98 -43.63
CA ARG A 262 2.05 -13.47 -44.70
C ARG A 262 2.65 -12.28 -45.43
N LEU A 263 3.24 -11.34 -44.69
CA LEU A 263 3.92 -10.17 -45.27
C LEU A 263 5.13 -10.61 -46.12
N ALA A 264 5.94 -11.55 -45.62
CA ALA A 264 7.07 -12.09 -46.37
C ALA A 264 6.63 -12.82 -47.65
N ALA A 265 5.54 -13.61 -47.59
CA ALA A 265 4.99 -14.30 -48.74
C ALA A 265 4.42 -13.33 -49.79
N GLN A 266 3.79 -12.23 -49.37
CA GLN A 266 3.32 -11.17 -50.27
C GLN A 266 4.47 -10.43 -50.95
N GLN A 267 5.58 -10.22 -50.27
CA GLN A 267 6.79 -9.59 -50.83
C GLN A 267 7.56 -10.52 -51.78
N ALA A 268 7.53 -11.84 -51.51
CA ALA A 268 8.14 -12.84 -52.36
C ALA A 268 7.30 -13.22 -53.59
N ALA A 269 6.02 -12.84 -53.62
CA ALA A 269 5.16 -13.07 -54.78
C ALA A 269 5.68 -12.25 -55.97
N PRO A 270 6.01 -12.89 -57.11
CA PRO A 270 6.51 -12.18 -58.28
C PRO A 270 5.47 -11.15 -58.74
N ALA A 271 5.93 -9.92 -59.03
CA ALA A 271 5.10 -8.88 -59.62
C ALA A 271 4.36 -9.50 -60.83
N ALA A 272 3.03 -9.55 -60.75
CA ALA A 272 2.21 -10.16 -61.79
C ALA A 272 2.62 -9.56 -63.14
N GLN A 273 3.28 -10.37 -63.98
CA GLN A 273 3.67 -9.92 -65.31
C GLN A 273 2.40 -9.50 -66.03
N PRO A 274 2.32 -8.27 -66.57
CA PRO A 274 1.12 -7.83 -67.27
C PRO A 274 0.88 -8.80 -68.43
N ILE A 275 -0.28 -9.45 -68.41
CA ILE A 275 -0.70 -10.42 -69.44
C ILE A 275 -0.57 -9.72 -70.79
N GLY A 276 0.46 -10.08 -71.54
CA GLY A 276 0.73 -9.53 -72.86
C GLY A 276 -0.42 -9.91 -73.77
N VAL A 277 -1.34 -8.97 -74.01
CA VAL A 277 -2.39 -9.10 -75.02
C VAL A 277 -1.70 -9.22 -76.37
N ARG A 278 -1.56 -10.46 -76.85
CA ARG A 278 -0.98 -10.78 -78.15
C ARG A 278 -1.95 -10.26 -79.21
N ARG A 279 -1.67 -9.06 -79.76
CA ARG A 279 -2.42 -8.50 -80.90
C ARG A 279 -2.17 -9.39 -82.12
N THR A 280 -3.11 -10.28 -82.41
CA THR A 280 -3.16 -11.04 -83.65
C THR A 280 -3.41 -10.06 -84.80
N ARG A 281 -2.39 -9.78 -85.63
CA ARG A 281 -2.59 -9.06 -86.90
C ARG A 281 -3.25 -10.03 -87.88
N LEU A 282 -4.51 -9.79 -88.20
CA LEU A 282 -5.17 -10.36 -89.38
C LEU A 282 -4.58 -9.67 -90.62
N ARG A 283 -4.19 -10.49 -91.61
CA ARG A 283 -3.86 -10.05 -92.97
C ARG A 283 -5.14 -9.86 -93.78
#